data_AF-A0A182YE25-F1
#
_entry.id   AF-A0A182YE25-F1
#
_cell.length_a   1.000
_cell.length_b   1.000
_cell.length_c   1.000
_cell.angle_alpha   90.00
_cell.angle_beta   90.00
_cell.angle_gamma   90.00
#
_symmetry.space_group_name_H-M   'P 1'
#
loop_
_entity.id
_entity.type
_entity.pdbx_description
1 polymer ?
#
loop_
_entity_poly.entity_id
_entity_poly.type
_entity_poly.pdbx_seq_one_letter_code
_entity_poly.pdbx_strand_id
1 'polypeptide(L)'
;MPLKAVCVLNGEVKGTIFFEQSAESDPVKVTGSVTGLKAGDHGFHIHEFGDNTNGCMSTGAHFNPHGKTHGAPDADERHAGDMGNIVADASGEAKVDLVASQIALSGPMNVVGRSLVVHADPDDLGLGGHELSKTTGNAGARLACGVIGLCKGSSVAITGAVEGLRPGKHGFHIHEFGDFSRGCLSTGPHYNPDGNDHGAPDDCNSHAGDLGNIMAYSTGLAKVQIAARKITLAGDRSIIGRTLSITEFEDDLGRGRHDYSKTTGNSGNCIACAIIGVAREEYFAERLHLTTDE
;
A
#
# COMPACT_ATOMS: atom_id res chain seq x y z
N MET A 1 10.04 -3.94 -5.24
CA MET A 1 9.28 -4.65 -4.16
C MET A 1 7.81 -4.87 -4.52
N PRO A 2 7.01 -5.66 -3.77
CA PRO A 2 5.60 -5.88 -4.12
C PRO A 2 4.82 -4.56 -4.02
N LEU A 3 4.23 -4.14 -5.12
CA LEU A 3 3.40 -2.95 -5.20
C LEU A 3 1.94 -3.29 -4.94
N LYS A 4 1.24 -2.39 -4.23
CA LYS A 4 -0.20 -2.47 -4.02
C LYS A 4 -0.86 -1.15 -4.37
N ALA A 5 -1.96 -1.22 -5.10
CA ALA A 5 -2.79 -0.07 -5.43
C ALA A 5 -4.25 -0.38 -5.10
N VAL A 6 -5.05 0.67 -4.95
CA VAL A 6 -6.48 0.61 -4.68
C VAL A 6 -7.21 1.63 -5.55
N CYS A 7 -8.37 1.24 -6.04
CA CYS A 7 -9.34 2.10 -6.68
C CYS A 7 -10.66 2.03 -5.92
N VAL A 8 -11.14 3.18 -5.46
CA VAL A 8 -12.50 3.32 -4.92
C VAL A 8 -13.40 3.82 -6.04
N LEU A 9 -14.28 2.94 -6.51
CA LEU A 9 -15.24 3.24 -7.57
C LEU A 9 -16.40 4.05 -7.00
N ASN A 10 -16.67 5.20 -7.61
CA ASN A 10 -17.73 6.09 -7.21
C ASN A 10 -18.55 6.54 -8.42
N GLY A 11 -19.86 6.28 -8.38
CA GLY A 11 -20.81 6.72 -9.40
C GLY A 11 -22.22 6.24 -9.05
N GLU A 12 -22.96 5.77 -10.05
CA GLU A 12 -24.25 5.09 -9.87
C GLU A 12 -24.08 3.78 -9.08
N VAL A 13 -22.95 3.11 -9.30
CA VAL A 13 -22.52 1.94 -8.52
C VAL A 13 -21.30 2.28 -7.65
N LYS A 14 -21.03 1.45 -6.65
CA LYS A 14 -19.90 1.63 -5.72
C LYS A 14 -19.05 0.37 -5.68
N GLY A 15 -17.76 0.51 -5.40
CA GLY A 15 -16.89 -0.64 -5.28
C GLY A 15 -15.51 -0.29 -4.76
N THR A 16 -14.77 -1.29 -4.31
CA THR A 16 -13.34 -1.14 -3.97
C THR A 16 -12.59 -2.28 -4.63
N ILE A 17 -11.59 -1.91 -5.43
CA ILE A 17 -10.78 -2.83 -6.22
C ILE A 17 -9.32 -2.64 -5.83
N PHE A 18 -8.63 -3.74 -5.54
CA PHE A 18 -7.23 -3.80 -5.17
C PHE A 18 -6.42 -4.38 -6.33
N PHE A 19 -5.20 -3.89 -6.46
CA PHE A 19 -4.22 -4.34 -7.42
C PHE A 19 -2.96 -4.73 -6.65
N GLU A 20 -2.42 -5.91 -6.90
CA GLU A 20 -1.19 -6.39 -6.26
C GLU A 20 -0.23 -6.94 -7.31
N GLN A 21 1.04 -6.52 -7.27
CA GLN A 21 2.07 -6.97 -8.18
C GLN A 21 3.33 -7.31 -7.36
N SER A 22 3.75 -8.58 -7.34
CA SER A 22 4.83 -9.05 -6.45
C SER A 22 6.22 -8.58 -6.89
N ALA A 23 6.47 -8.56 -8.20
CA ALA A 23 7.67 -8.03 -8.85
C ALA A 23 7.30 -7.37 -10.18
N GLU A 24 8.19 -6.54 -10.74
CA GLU A 24 7.91 -5.79 -11.98
C GLU A 24 7.57 -6.71 -13.17
N SER A 25 8.14 -7.92 -13.23
CA SER A 25 7.87 -8.92 -14.25
C SER A 25 6.60 -9.73 -14.03
N ASP A 26 6.00 -9.65 -12.84
CA ASP A 26 4.85 -10.47 -12.48
C ASP A 26 3.56 -9.82 -12.96
N PRO A 27 2.52 -10.61 -13.31
CA PRO A 27 1.22 -10.06 -13.65
C PRO A 27 0.57 -9.41 -12.42
N VAL A 28 -0.34 -8.47 -12.67
CA VAL A 28 -1.08 -7.78 -11.61
C VAL A 28 -2.30 -8.60 -11.24
N LYS A 29 -2.41 -8.97 -9.96
CA LYS A 29 -3.63 -9.57 -9.39
C LYS A 29 -4.63 -8.45 -9.07
N VAL A 30 -5.87 -8.59 -9.53
CA VAL A 30 -6.94 -7.62 -9.32
C VAL A 30 -8.08 -8.28 -8.54
N THR A 31 -8.41 -7.75 -7.37
CA THR A 31 -9.43 -8.31 -6.48
C THR A 31 -10.38 -7.25 -5.93
N GLY A 32 -11.57 -7.65 -5.48
CA GLY A 32 -12.48 -6.76 -4.77
C GLY A 32 -13.95 -7.04 -5.07
N SER A 33 -14.80 -6.02 -4.91
CA SER A 33 -16.20 -6.13 -5.31
C SER A 33 -16.81 -4.79 -5.72
N VAL A 34 -17.88 -4.89 -6.52
CA VAL A 34 -18.72 -3.78 -6.97
C VAL A 34 -20.17 -4.11 -6.64
N THR A 35 -20.91 -3.16 -6.09
CA THR A 35 -22.30 -3.32 -5.67
C THR A 35 -23.22 -2.28 -6.30
N GLY A 36 -24.49 -2.63 -6.44
CA GLY A 36 -25.52 -1.80 -7.08
C GLY A 36 -25.66 -2.02 -8.59
N LEU A 37 -25.02 -3.07 -9.12
CA LEU A 37 -25.10 -3.44 -10.53
C LEU A 37 -26.43 -4.12 -10.86
N LYS A 38 -26.79 -4.15 -12.14
CA LYS A 38 -27.83 -5.04 -12.65
C LYS A 38 -27.23 -6.46 -12.73
N ALA A 39 -28.03 -7.50 -12.51
CA ALA A 39 -27.53 -8.86 -12.69
C ALA A 39 -27.06 -9.10 -14.14
N GLY A 40 -25.90 -9.73 -14.31
CA GLY A 40 -25.28 -10.01 -15.60
C GLY A 40 -23.87 -9.43 -15.76
N ASP A 41 -23.41 -9.39 -17.01
CA ASP A 41 -22.06 -8.95 -17.38
C ASP A 41 -21.97 -7.43 -17.48
N HIS A 42 -20.86 -6.89 -17.01
CA HIS A 42 -20.53 -5.46 -17.05
C HIS A 42 -19.08 -5.26 -17.50
N GLY A 43 -18.88 -4.47 -18.56
CA GLY A 43 -17.54 -4.14 -19.05
C GLY A 43 -16.67 -3.47 -17.98
N PHE A 44 -15.40 -3.84 -17.93
CA PHE A 44 -14.47 -3.47 -16.86
C PHE A 44 -13.11 -3.12 -17.43
N HIS A 45 -12.76 -1.83 -17.41
CA HIS A 45 -11.60 -1.32 -18.15
C HIS A 45 -10.78 -0.31 -17.36
N ILE A 46 -9.47 -0.31 -17.59
CA ILE A 46 -8.61 0.82 -17.20
C ILE A 46 -8.60 1.84 -18.34
N HIS A 47 -8.99 3.06 -18.01
CA HIS A 47 -9.00 4.21 -18.90
C HIS A 47 -7.72 5.03 -18.79
N GLU A 48 -7.40 5.79 -19.83
CA GLU A 48 -6.11 6.46 -19.99
C GLU A 48 -5.81 7.49 -18.90
N PHE A 49 -6.80 8.31 -18.52
CA PHE A 49 -6.58 9.44 -17.62
C PHE A 49 -7.22 9.20 -16.25
N GLY A 50 -6.50 9.55 -15.19
CA GLY A 50 -7.03 9.74 -13.84
C GLY A 50 -7.78 11.04 -13.66
N ASP A 51 -8.45 11.53 -14.71
CA ASP A 51 -9.17 12.80 -14.70
C ASP A 51 -10.66 12.55 -14.47
N ASN A 52 -11.14 12.98 -13.30
CA ASN A 52 -12.54 12.90 -12.90
C ASN A 52 -13.23 14.28 -12.88
N THR A 53 -12.65 15.31 -13.52
CA THR A 53 -13.20 16.68 -13.52
C THR A 53 -14.57 16.78 -14.18
N ASN A 54 -14.89 15.87 -15.10
CA ASN A 54 -16.22 15.71 -15.69
C ASN A 54 -16.79 14.31 -15.42
N GLY A 55 -16.66 13.86 -14.17
CA GLY A 55 -17.01 12.50 -13.78
C GLY A 55 -16.25 11.47 -14.60
N CYS A 56 -16.89 10.35 -14.94
CA CYS A 56 -16.22 9.29 -15.69
C CYS A 56 -16.00 9.62 -17.17
N MET A 57 -16.54 10.73 -17.68
CA MET A 57 -16.36 11.10 -19.09
C MET A 57 -14.95 11.64 -19.37
N SER A 58 -14.31 12.29 -18.40
CA SER A 58 -12.96 12.84 -18.54
C SER A 58 -11.84 11.79 -18.45
N THR A 59 -12.16 10.53 -18.12
CA THR A 59 -11.13 9.47 -18.02
C THR A 59 -10.53 9.07 -19.37
N GLY A 60 -11.06 9.57 -20.50
CA GLY A 60 -10.55 9.28 -21.84
C GLY A 60 -10.99 7.92 -22.38
N ALA A 61 -10.22 7.39 -23.33
CA ALA A 61 -10.42 6.05 -23.89
C ALA A 61 -9.80 4.96 -23.00
N HIS A 62 -9.89 3.69 -23.41
CA HIS A 62 -9.18 2.60 -22.73
C HIS A 62 -7.67 2.84 -22.81
N PHE A 63 -6.93 2.45 -21.78
CA PHE A 63 -5.48 2.57 -21.75
C PHE A 63 -4.84 1.68 -22.84
N ASN A 64 -4.26 2.32 -23.86
CA ASN A 64 -3.76 1.67 -25.07
C ASN A 64 -2.38 2.20 -25.49
N PRO A 65 -1.29 1.88 -24.75
CA PRO A 65 0.05 2.36 -25.08
C PRO A 65 0.62 1.74 -26.37
N HIS A 66 0.00 0.67 -26.88
CA HIS A 66 0.48 -0.05 -28.07
C HIS A 66 -0.30 0.28 -29.34
N GLY A 67 -1.35 1.11 -29.26
CA GLY A 67 -2.16 1.48 -30.42
C GLY A 67 -2.92 0.30 -31.05
N LYS A 68 -3.25 -0.72 -30.26
CA LYS A 68 -3.99 -1.92 -30.70
C LYS A 68 -5.49 -1.66 -30.80
N THR A 69 -6.25 -2.55 -31.41
CA THR A 69 -7.73 -2.53 -31.29
C THR A 69 -8.20 -3.15 -29.98
N HIS A 70 -9.43 -2.85 -29.55
CA HIS A 70 -10.04 -3.47 -28.38
C HIS A 70 -10.24 -4.99 -28.57
N GLY A 71 -10.11 -5.76 -27.48
CA GLY A 71 -10.32 -7.21 -27.49
C GLY A 71 -10.41 -7.86 -26.11
N ALA A 72 -10.64 -9.18 -26.11
CA ALA A 72 -10.74 -9.99 -24.89
C ALA A 72 -9.47 -9.97 -24.02
N PRO A 73 -9.54 -10.21 -22.69
CA PRO A 73 -8.37 -10.24 -21.80
C PRO A 73 -7.35 -11.35 -22.05
N ASP A 74 -7.62 -12.30 -22.94
CA ASP A 74 -6.71 -13.34 -23.40
C ASP A 74 -6.30 -13.16 -24.87
N ALA A 75 -6.87 -12.19 -25.58
CA ALA A 75 -6.53 -11.89 -26.96
C ALA A 75 -5.16 -11.19 -27.07
N ASP A 76 -4.39 -11.51 -28.12
CA ASP A 76 -3.14 -10.82 -28.45
C ASP A 76 -3.40 -9.38 -28.93
N GLU A 77 -4.49 -9.19 -29.66
CA GLU A 77 -4.93 -7.89 -30.18
C GLU A 77 -5.98 -7.30 -29.23
N ARG A 78 -5.50 -6.50 -28.28
CA ARG A 78 -6.31 -5.79 -27.28
C ARG A 78 -5.63 -4.53 -26.77
N HIS A 79 -6.39 -3.64 -26.13
CA HIS A 79 -5.79 -2.59 -25.32
C HIS A 79 -5.18 -3.16 -24.03
N ALA A 80 -4.19 -2.46 -23.48
CA ALA A 80 -3.60 -2.86 -22.20
C ALA A 80 -4.61 -2.82 -21.05
N GLY A 81 -5.53 -1.86 -21.07
CA GLY A 81 -6.58 -1.70 -20.07
C GLY A 81 -7.80 -2.60 -20.22
N ASP A 82 -7.85 -3.49 -21.23
CA ASP A 82 -9.00 -4.37 -21.45
C ASP A 82 -8.99 -5.54 -20.45
N MET A 83 -9.96 -5.58 -19.51
CA MET A 83 -10.12 -6.66 -18.52
C MET A 83 -11.44 -7.42 -18.67
N GLY A 84 -12.20 -7.15 -19.74
CA GLY A 84 -13.41 -7.90 -20.10
C GLY A 84 -14.58 -7.57 -19.20
N ASN A 85 -15.28 -8.59 -18.71
CA ASN A 85 -16.49 -8.42 -17.91
C ASN A 85 -16.30 -8.85 -16.45
N ILE A 86 -16.93 -8.11 -15.54
CA ILE A 86 -17.27 -8.59 -14.19
C ILE A 86 -18.74 -9.02 -14.18
N VAL A 87 -19.07 -10.06 -13.40
CA VAL A 87 -20.41 -10.65 -13.39
C VAL A 87 -21.12 -10.33 -12.08
N ALA A 88 -22.20 -9.59 -12.15
CA ALA A 88 -23.05 -9.28 -11.01
C ALA A 88 -24.10 -10.37 -10.78
N ASP A 89 -24.25 -10.78 -9.53
CA ASP A 89 -25.27 -11.75 -9.13
C ASP A 89 -26.68 -11.11 -9.03
N ALA A 90 -27.67 -11.91 -8.62
CA ALA A 90 -29.05 -11.45 -8.48
C ALA A 90 -29.24 -10.36 -7.41
N SER A 91 -28.28 -10.17 -6.51
CA SER A 91 -28.27 -9.09 -5.51
C SER A 91 -27.61 -7.80 -6.03
N GLY A 92 -27.01 -7.84 -7.22
CA GLY A 92 -26.29 -6.72 -7.81
C GLY A 92 -24.86 -6.55 -7.28
N GLU A 93 -24.29 -7.61 -6.70
CA GLU A 93 -22.87 -7.66 -6.31
C GLU A 93 -22.06 -8.45 -7.34
N ALA A 94 -20.97 -7.88 -7.82
CA ALA A 94 -19.95 -8.56 -8.61
C ALA A 94 -18.66 -8.71 -7.78
N LYS A 95 -18.19 -9.94 -7.60
CA LYS A 95 -16.87 -10.22 -7.01
C LYS A 95 -15.83 -10.26 -8.11
N VAL A 96 -14.70 -9.59 -7.87
CA VAL A 96 -13.59 -9.51 -8.80
C VAL A 96 -12.43 -10.33 -8.26
N ASP A 97 -11.93 -11.26 -9.07
CA ASP A 97 -10.69 -12.00 -8.86
C ASP A 97 -10.14 -12.39 -10.24
N LEU A 98 -9.25 -11.55 -10.77
CA LEU A 98 -8.65 -11.73 -12.09
C LEU A 98 -7.16 -11.41 -12.08
N VAL A 99 -6.47 -11.82 -13.14
CA VAL A 99 -5.04 -11.57 -13.34
C VAL A 99 -4.85 -10.82 -14.65
N ALA A 100 -4.22 -9.65 -14.58
CA ALA A 100 -3.97 -8.78 -15.72
C ALA A 100 -2.47 -8.75 -16.05
N SER A 101 -2.11 -9.27 -17.23
CA SER A 101 -0.71 -9.42 -17.68
C SER A 101 -0.22 -8.29 -18.60
N GLN A 102 -1.10 -7.39 -19.04
CA GLN A 102 -0.76 -6.28 -19.93
C GLN A 102 -0.61 -4.93 -19.20
N ILE A 103 -0.67 -4.95 -17.87
CA ILE A 103 -0.53 -3.75 -17.04
C ILE A 103 0.52 -4.00 -15.96
N ALA A 104 1.04 -2.92 -15.41
CA ALA A 104 1.93 -2.95 -14.25
C ALA A 104 1.57 -1.82 -13.29
N LEU A 105 2.09 -1.88 -12.07
CA LEU A 105 1.96 -0.80 -11.06
C LEU A 105 3.15 0.16 -11.07
N SER A 106 4.07 -0.02 -12.04
CA SER A 106 5.22 0.84 -12.30
C SER A 106 5.66 0.70 -13.77
N GLY A 107 6.65 1.49 -14.19
CA GLY A 107 7.21 1.41 -15.54
C GLY A 107 6.28 1.88 -16.68
N PRO A 108 6.58 1.52 -17.94
CA PRO A 108 5.83 2.00 -19.12
C PRO A 108 4.36 1.56 -19.15
N MET A 109 4.05 0.43 -18.54
CA MET A 109 2.69 -0.14 -18.46
C MET A 109 1.96 0.26 -17.18
N ASN A 110 2.48 1.29 -16.47
CA ASN A 110 1.93 1.74 -15.20
C ASN A 110 0.47 2.21 -15.32
N VAL A 111 -0.37 1.70 -14.42
CA VAL A 111 -1.78 2.12 -14.27
C VAL A 111 -2.06 2.97 -13.04
N VAL A 112 -1.09 3.19 -12.15
CA VAL A 112 -1.22 4.15 -11.05
C VAL A 112 -1.42 5.56 -11.61
N GLY A 113 -2.43 6.26 -11.09
CA GLY A 113 -2.85 7.58 -11.57
C GLY A 113 -3.78 7.55 -12.77
N ARG A 114 -4.17 6.36 -13.25
CA ARG A 114 -5.21 6.16 -14.28
C ARG A 114 -6.54 5.84 -13.62
N SER A 115 -7.62 5.75 -14.39
CA SER A 115 -8.95 5.45 -13.85
C SER A 115 -9.41 4.04 -14.20
N LEU A 116 -9.95 3.31 -13.22
CA LEU A 116 -10.74 2.12 -13.46
C LEU A 116 -12.19 2.52 -13.71
N VAL A 117 -12.86 1.87 -14.67
CA VAL A 117 -14.25 2.18 -15.06
C VAL A 117 -15.07 0.89 -15.12
N VAL A 118 -16.27 0.94 -14.56
CA VAL A 118 -17.31 -0.08 -14.71
C VAL A 118 -18.39 0.43 -15.65
N HIS A 119 -18.79 -0.39 -16.60
CA HIS A 119 -19.74 -0.04 -17.65
C HIS A 119 -21.14 -0.62 -17.42
N ALA A 120 -22.13 -0.06 -18.11
CA ALA A 120 -23.54 -0.43 -17.98
C ALA A 120 -23.89 -1.74 -18.70
N ASP A 121 -23.26 -1.97 -19.85
CA ASP A 121 -23.56 -3.10 -20.72
C ASP A 121 -22.38 -4.09 -20.77
N PRO A 122 -22.63 -5.35 -21.22
CA PRO A 122 -21.57 -6.31 -21.44
C PRO A 122 -20.56 -5.81 -22.49
N ASP A 123 -19.29 -6.01 -22.19
CA ASP A 123 -18.21 -5.94 -23.17
C ASP A 123 -18.32 -7.15 -24.14
N ASP A 124 -18.45 -6.87 -25.43
CA ASP A 124 -18.52 -7.85 -26.52
C ASP A 124 -17.14 -8.39 -26.97
N LEU A 125 -16.07 -7.94 -26.31
CA LEU A 125 -14.70 -8.41 -26.46
C LEU A 125 -14.12 -8.17 -27.87
N GLY A 126 -14.67 -7.20 -28.60
CA GLY A 126 -14.26 -6.92 -29.97
C GLY A 126 -14.86 -7.88 -31.00
N LEU A 127 -15.91 -8.63 -30.65
CA LEU A 127 -16.52 -9.67 -31.48
C LEU A 127 -17.94 -9.32 -31.99
N GLY A 128 -18.46 -8.14 -31.67
CA GLY A 128 -19.84 -7.73 -32.00
C GLY A 128 -20.08 -7.29 -33.45
N GLY A 129 -19.06 -7.29 -34.32
CA GLY A 129 -19.22 -7.02 -35.75
C GLY A 129 -19.57 -5.56 -36.12
N HIS A 130 -19.45 -4.63 -35.17
CA HIS A 130 -19.68 -3.19 -35.34
C HIS A 130 -18.39 -2.40 -35.07
N GLU A 131 -18.22 -1.20 -35.64
CA GLU A 131 -16.98 -0.40 -35.46
C GLU A 131 -16.66 -0.11 -33.99
N LEU A 132 -17.70 0.15 -33.18
CA LEU A 132 -17.55 0.36 -31.73
C LEU A 132 -17.10 -0.89 -30.98
N SER A 133 -17.34 -2.09 -31.52
CA SER A 133 -16.84 -3.33 -30.91
C SER A 133 -15.30 -3.31 -30.85
N LYS A 134 -14.65 -2.90 -31.95
CA LYS A 134 -13.17 -2.79 -32.01
C LYS A 134 -12.59 -1.59 -31.27
N THR A 135 -13.44 -0.75 -30.66
CA THR A 135 -12.99 0.47 -29.96
C THR A 135 -13.31 0.43 -28.47
N THR A 136 -14.52 0.02 -28.10
CA THR A 136 -15.05 0.11 -26.72
C THR A 136 -15.76 -1.17 -26.26
N GLY A 137 -15.74 -2.23 -27.07
CA GLY A 137 -16.46 -3.47 -26.76
C GLY A 137 -17.98 -3.32 -26.70
N ASN A 138 -18.54 -2.23 -27.23
CA ASN A 138 -19.96 -1.87 -27.04
C ASN A 138 -20.45 -1.86 -25.58
N ALA A 139 -19.57 -1.67 -24.59
CA ALA A 139 -19.92 -1.74 -23.16
C ALA A 139 -20.86 -0.61 -22.66
N GLY A 140 -21.20 0.36 -23.52
CA GLY A 140 -22.18 1.39 -23.18
C GLY A 140 -21.70 2.41 -22.14
N ALA A 141 -22.63 2.91 -21.32
CA ALA A 141 -22.40 4.02 -20.39
C ALA A 141 -21.43 3.66 -19.25
N ARG A 142 -20.74 4.67 -18.68
CA ARG A 142 -19.79 4.50 -17.57
C ARG A 142 -20.53 4.70 -16.25
N LEU A 143 -20.82 3.62 -15.53
CA LEU A 143 -21.61 3.65 -14.29
C LEU A 143 -20.82 4.22 -13.10
N ALA A 144 -19.55 3.84 -12.99
CA ALA A 144 -18.67 4.31 -11.92
C ALA A 144 -17.22 4.30 -12.39
N CYS A 145 -16.43 5.16 -11.75
CA CYS A 145 -15.00 5.22 -11.97
C CYS A 145 -14.28 5.65 -10.70
N GLY A 146 -12.98 5.41 -10.67
CA GLY A 146 -12.10 5.85 -9.60
C GLY A 146 -10.65 5.85 -10.08
N VAL A 147 -9.87 6.78 -9.53
CA VAL A 147 -8.42 6.82 -9.82
C VAL A 147 -7.75 5.69 -9.05
N ILE A 148 -6.88 4.93 -9.73
CA ILE A 148 -6.03 3.90 -9.15
C ILE A 148 -4.90 4.61 -8.42
N GLY A 149 -4.99 4.68 -7.10
CA GLY A 149 -3.94 5.23 -6.24
C GLY A 149 -3.09 4.12 -5.66
N LEU A 150 -1.81 4.39 -5.40
CA LEU A 150 -1.03 3.49 -4.55
C LEU A 150 -1.72 3.36 -3.19
N CYS A 151 -1.82 2.14 -2.69
CA CYS A 151 -2.15 1.93 -1.28
C CYS A 151 -1.07 2.63 -0.46
N LYS A 152 -1.43 3.29 0.64
CA LYS A 152 -0.46 3.84 1.59
C LYS A 152 0.41 2.69 2.10
N GLY A 153 1.61 2.55 1.53
CA GLY A 153 2.33 1.29 1.57
C GLY A 153 3.71 1.29 0.92
N SER A 154 4.42 2.42 0.90
CA SER A 154 5.88 2.33 0.98
C SER A 154 6.18 2.05 2.43
N SER A 155 6.58 0.82 2.76
CA SER A 155 7.07 0.57 4.10
C SER A 155 8.52 1.04 4.18
N VAL A 156 8.91 1.54 5.35
CA VAL A 156 10.34 1.61 5.67
C VAL A 156 10.72 0.23 6.17
N ALA A 157 11.52 -0.48 5.39
CA ALA A 157 12.14 -1.72 5.82
C ALA A 157 13.29 -1.39 6.77
N ILE A 158 13.20 -1.89 8.00
CA ILE A 158 14.23 -1.79 9.04
C ILE A 158 14.87 -3.17 9.18
N THR A 159 16.13 -3.29 8.78
CA THR A 159 16.85 -4.57 8.76
C THR A 159 18.19 -4.47 9.46
N GLY A 160 18.68 -5.56 10.04
CA GLY A 160 20.02 -5.62 10.63
C GLY A 160 20.05 -6.41 11.93
N ALA A 161 20.99 -6.08 12.81
CA ALA A 161 21.13 -6.75 14.09
C ALA A 161 21.48 -5.78 15.22
N VAL A 162 21.05 -6.16 16.43
CA VAL A 162 21.40 -5.50 17.69
C VAL A 162 22.03 -6.55 18.59
N GLU A 163 23.14 -6.22 19.24
CA GLU A 163 23.86 -7.11 20.14
C GLU A 163 23.86 -6.57 21.58
N GLY A 164 24.10 -7.45 22.55
CA GLY A 164 24.23 -7.09 23.96
C GLY A 164 22.90 -6.91 24.71
N LEU A 165 21.77 -7.29 24.10
CA LEU A 165 20.48 -7.27 24.76
C LEU A 165 20.34 -8.45 25.75
N ARG A 166 19.50 -8.28 26.77
CA ARG A 166 19.11 -9.43 27.61
C ARG A 166 18.21 -10.36 26.79
N PRO A 167 18.22 -11.69 27.02
CA PRO A 167 17.31 -12.57 26.31
C PRO A 167 15.85 -12.23 26.62
N GLY A 168 15.03 -12.02 25.60
CA GLY A 168 13.66 -11.54 25.78
C GLY A 168 13.19 -10.62 24.66
N LYS A 169 11.92 -10.25 24.73
CA LYS A 169 11.36 -9.20 23.88
C LYS A 169 11.71 -7.83 24.45
N HIS A 170 11.99 -6.91 23.56
CA HIS A 170 12.29 -5.53 23.85
C HIS A 170 11.42 -4.63 22.97
N GLY A 171 10.82 -3.60 23.56
CA GLY A 171 10.08 -2.59 22.81
C GLY A 171 10.99 -1.85 21.84
N PHE A 172 10.43 -1.48 20.69
CA PHE A 172 11.12 -0.85 19.59
C PHE A 172 10.31 0.33 19.07
N HIS A 173 10.91 1.53 19.10
CA HIS A 173 10.19 2.78 18.91
C HIS A 173 10.99 3.81 18.13
N ILE A 174 10.30 4.71 17.45
CA ILE A 174 10.86 5.97 16.95
C ILE A 174 10.44 7.08 17.91
N HIS A 175 11.40 7.83 18.44
CA HIS A 175 11.17 9.00 19.28
C HIS A 175 11.25 10.28 18.46
N GLU A 176 10.60 11.33 18.96
CA GLU A 176 10.37 12.57 18.21
C GLU A 176 11.66 13.32 17.85
N PHE A 177 12.61 13.41 18.77
CA PHE A 177 13.79 14.26 18.62
C PHE A 177 15.07 13.45 18.42
N GLY A 178 15.87 13.83 17.41
CA GLY A 178 17.26 13.40 17.30
C GLY A 178 18.20 14.18 18.22
N ASP A 179 17.82 14.39 19.48
CA ASP A 179 18.64 15.06 20.49
C ASP A 179 19.33 14.03 21.39
N PHE A 180 20.66 14.01 21.32
CA PHE A 180 21.50 13.12 22.12
C PHE A 180 22.28 13.83 23.24
N SER A 181 21.96 15.09 23.51
CA SER A 181 22.64 15.91 24.54
C SER A 181 22.63 15.26 25.93
N ARG A 182 21.66 14.39 26.21
CA ARG A 182 21.57 13.59 27.46
C ARG A 182 21.37 12.10 27.19
N GLY A 183 21.91 11.60 26.08
CA GLY A 183 21.69 10.22 25.61
C GLY A 183 20.21 9.97 25.32
N CYS A 184 19.69 8.80 25.68
CA CYS A 184 18.29 8.44 25.41
C CYS A 184 17.26 9.26 26.20
N LEU A 185 17.68 10.09 27.16
CA LEU A 185 16.78 10.92 27.98
C LEU A 185 16.27 12.17 27.26
N SER A 186 16.96 12.60 26.20
CA SER A 186 16.63 13.82 25.45
C SER A 186 15.83 13.58 24.16
N THR A 187 15.49 12.32 23.86
CA THR A 187 14.86 11.93 22.59
C THR A 187 13.38 12.29 22.50
N GLY A 188 12.76 12.66 23.63
CA GLY A 188 11.34 13.03 23.69
C GLY A 188 10.39 11.83 23.69
N PRO A 189 9.08 12.07 23.47
CA PRO A 189 8.07 11.01 23.37
C PRO A 189 8.20 10.23 22.06
N HIS A 190 7.34 9.21 21.88
CA HIS A 190 7.22 8.51 20.61
C HIS A 190 6.83 9.50 19.51
N TYR A 191 7.33 9.28 18.29
CA TYR A 191 6.97 10.09 17.14
C TYR A 191 5.49 9.90 16.81
N ASN A 192 4.69 10.91 17.13
CA ASN A 192 3.23 10.87 17.05
C ASN A 192 2.66 12.13 16.37
N PRO A 193 2.86 12.30 15.05
CA PRO A 193 2.38 13.48 14.33
C PRO A 193 0.85 13.59 14.26
N ASP A 194 0.14 12.47 14.47
CA ASP A 194 -1.31 12.39 14.34
C ASP A 194 -2.04 12.52 15.69
N GLY A 195 -1.32 12.58 16.82
CA GLY A 195 -1.91 12.66 18.15
C GLY A 195 -2.68 11.40 18.59
N ASN A 196 -2.29 10.26 18.05
CA ASN A 196 -2.88 8.95 18.29
C ASN A 196 -2.51 8.37 19.67
N ASP A 197 -3.17 7.29 20.08
CA ASP A 197 -2.77 6.51 21.26
C ASP A 197 -1.61 5.56 20.90
N HIS A 198 -0.91 5.04 21.90
CA HIS A 198 0.05 3.94 21.70
C HIS A 198 -0.67 2.66 21.26
N GLY A 199 -0.09 1.90 20.34
CA GLY A 199 -0.66 0.61 19.93
C GLY A 199 0.31 -0.31 19.19
N ALA A 200 -0.20 -1.43 18.67
CA ALA A 200 0.60 -2.29 17.81
C ALA A 200 0.92 -1.60 16.47
N PRO A 201 1.99 -2.00 15.76
CA PRO A 201 2.41 -1.35 14.52
C PRO A 201 1.33 -1.27 13.44
N ASP A 202 0.47 -2.30 13.37
CA ASP A 202 -0.61 -2.41 12.40
C ASP A 202 -1.96 -1.84 12.91
N ASP A 203 -2.06 -1.43 14.17
CA ASP A 203 -3.30 -0.85 14.70
C ASP A 203 -3.54 0.51 14.04
N CYS A 204 -4.75 0.77 13.52
CA CYS A 204 -5.03 2.01 12.78
C CYS A 204 -4.77 3.29 13.59
N ASN A 205 -4.91 3.21 14.92
CA ASN A 205 -4.78 4.33 15.86
C ASN A 205 -3.49 4.29 16.71
N SER A 206 -2.46 3.55 16.32
CA SER A 206 -1.15 3.61 17.01
C SER A 206 -0.31 4.82 16.56
N HIS A 207 0.72 5.19 17.34
CA HIS A 207 1.67 6.23 16.96
C HIS A 207 2.37 5.86 15.65
N ALA A 208 2.88 6.86 14.93
CA ALA A 208 3.71 6.58 13.76
C ALA A 208 5.01 5.86 14.16
N GLY A 209 5.55 6.16 15.33
CA GLY A 209 6.78 5.58 15.86
C GLY A 209 6.66 4.22 16.55
N ASP A 210 5.47 3.64 16.67
CA ASP A 210 5.30 2.35 17.34
C ASP A 210 5.72 1.20 16.40
N LEU A 211 6.91 0.63 16.61
CA LEU A 211 7.44 -0.47 15.79
C LEU A 211 7.26 -1.85 16.45
N GLY A 212 6.72 -1.89 17.66
CA GLY A 212 6.37 -3.12 18.37
C GLY A 212 7.55 -3.67 19.15
N ASN A 213 7.89 -4.94 18.94
CA ASN A 213 8.91 -5.64 19.71
C ASN A 213 9.96 -6.30 18.80
N ILE A 214 11.22 -6.30 19.23
CA ILE A 214 12.29 -7.15 18.70
C ILE A 214 12.59 -8.28 19.69
N MET A 215 13.11 -9.40 19.20
CA MET A 215 13.41 -10.60 20.00
C MET A 215 14.92 -10.81 20.10
N ALA A 216 15.46 -10.74 21.31
CA ALA A 216 16.85 -11.07 21.60
C ALA A 216 16.99 -12.54 22.02
N TYR A 217 17.84 -13.28 21.31
CA TYR A 217 18.12 -14.69 21.61
C TYR A 217 19.00 -14.85 22.87
N SER A 218 19.24 -16.08 23.30
CA SER A 218 20.09 -16.39 24.46
C SER A 218 21.52 -15.84 24.37
N THR A 219 22.00 -15.53 23.15
CA THR A 219 23.29 -14.90 22.88
C THR A 219 23.28 -13.38 23.09
N GLY A 220 22.11 -12.77 23.30
CA GLY A 220 21.92 -11.32 23.33
C GLY A 220 21.87 -10.65 21.96
N LEU A 221 21.86 -11.45 20.88
CA LEU A 221 21.65 -10.97 19.51
C LEU A 221 20.14 -10.88 19.21
N ALA A 222 19.70 -9.77 18.65
CA ALA A 222 18.38 -9.62 18.04
C ALA A 222 18.55 -9.32 16.54
N LYS A 223 17.98 -10.18 15.68
CA LYS A 223 17.87 -9.90 14.24
C LYS A 223 16.61 -9.11 14.00
N VAL A 224 16.73 -7.97 13.31
CA VAL A 224 15.63 -7.06 13.02
C VAL A 224 15.27 -7.17 11.55
N GLN A 225 13.98 -7.38 11.29
CA GLN A 225 13.39 -7.33 9.95
C GLN A 225 11.94 -6.86 10.13
N ILE A 226 11.71 -5.56 10.01
CA ILE A 226 10.42 -4.90 10.26
C ILE A 226 10.04 -4.07 9.04
N ALA A 227 8.77 -4.13 8.64
CA ALA A 227 8.20 -3.28 7.60
C ALA A 227 7.27 -2.25 8.25
N ALA A 228 7.70 -0.99 8.33
CA ALA A 228 6.98 0.06 9.03
C ALA A 228 6.19 0.94 8.05
N ARG A 229 4.86 0.89 8.11
CA ARG A 229 3.97 1.52 7.11
C ARG A 229 3.51 2.95 7.45
N LYS A 230 3.76 3.40 8.68
CA LYS A 230 3.30 4.70 9.19
C LYS A 230 4.35 5.81 9.13
N ILE A 231 5.55 5.46 8.70
CA ILE A 231 6.73 6.31 8.61
C ILE A 231 7.29 6.30 7.20
N THR A 232 8.10 7.30 6.87
CA THR A 232 8.77 7.45 5.58
C THR A 232 10.21 7.91 5.81
N LEU A 233 11.08 7.85 4.80
CA LEU A 233 12.43 8.43 4.86
C LEU A 233 12.52 9.85 4.28
N ALA A 234 11.45 10.36 3.68
CA ALA A 234 11.38 11.70 3.10
C ALA A 234 9.97 12.29 3.21
N GLY A 235 9.86 13.62 3.10
CA GLY A 235 8.58 14.34 3.24
C GLY A 235 8.10 14.48 4.68
N ASP A 236 6.82 14.81 4.85
CA ASP A 236 6.28 15.28 6.14
C ASP A 236 6.23 14.20 7.23
N ARG A 237 6.26 12.92 6.85
CA ARG A 237 6.36 11.78 7.78
C ARG A 237 7.78 11.20 7.86
N SER A 238 8.80 11.99 7.48
CA SER A 238 10.18 11.52 7.50
C SER A 238 10.65 11.26 8.93
N ILE A 239 11.34 10.14 9.11
CA ILE A 239 12.04 9.79 10.35
C ILE A 239 13.54 10.09 10.32
N ILE A 240 14.06 10.66 9.23
CA ILE A 240 15.46 11.11 9.19
C ILE A 240 15.65 12.25 10.20
N GLY A 241 16.73 12.16 10.99
CA GLY A 241 17.02 13.08 12.09
C GLY A 241 16.23 12.80 13.37
N ARG A 242 15.43 11.73 13.42
CA ARG A 242 14.75 11.25 14.64
C ARG A 242 15.58 10.15 15.31
N THR A 243 15.11 9.65 16.45
CA THR A 243 15.81 8.59 17.19
C THR A 243 15.07 7.26 17.10
N LEU A 244 15.81 6.19 16.78
CA LEU A 244 15.37 4.82 16.97
C LEU A 244 15.77 4.37 18.38
N SER A 245 14.84 3.80 19.13
CA SER A 245 14.97 3.45 20.55
C SER A 245 14.61 1.98 20.79
N ILE A 246 15.31 1.37 21.75
CA ILE A 246 15.05 0.03 22.29
C ILE A 246 14.84 0.15 23.79
N THR A 247 13.81 -0.49 24.32
CA THR A 247 13.45 -0.43 25.75
C THR A 247 13.72 -1.74 26.50
N GLU A 248 13.75 -1.68 27.84
CA GLU A 248 14.18 -2.79 28.69
C GLU A 248 13.27 -4.03 28.61
N PHE A 249 11.97 -3.83 28.42
CA PHE A 249 10.97 -4.89 28.50
C PHE A 249 10.10 -4.99 27.23
N GLU A 250 9.30 -6.05 27.18
CA GLU A 250 8.28 -6.22 26.15
C GLU A 250 7.29 -5.06 26.20
N ASP A 251 7.07 -4.46 25.03
CA ASP A 251 5.99 -3.53 24.80
C ASP A 251 4.65 -4.25 24.78
N ASP A 252 3.73 -3.80 25.64
CA ASP A 252 2.39 -4.36 25.78
C ASP A 252 1.39 -3.90 24.70
N LEU A 253 1.87 -3.10 23.75
CA LEU A 253 1.19 -2.62 22.56
C LEU A 253 -0.07 -1.81 22.88
N GLY A 254 -0.06 -1.08 23.99
CA GLY A 254 -1.21 -0.26 24.42
C GLY A 254 -2.36 -1.08 25.01
N ARG A 255 -2.16 -2.38 25.29
CA ARG A 255 -3.22 -3.30 25.74
C ARG A 255 -3.31 -3.46 27.26
N GLY A 256 -2.41 -2.81 27.98
CA GLY A 256 -2.41 -2.75 29.44
C GLY A 256 -3.55 -1.88 29.99
N ARG A 257 -3.88 -2.10 31.26
CA ARG A 257 -4.97 -1.38 31.96
C ARG A 257 -4.56 -0.02 32.54
N HIS A 258 -3.28 0.34 32.43
CA HIS A 258 -2.72 1.56 33.00
C HIS A 258 -2.49 2.62 31.93
N ASP A 259 -2.58 3.89 32.29
CA ASP A 259 -2.38 5.02 31.36
C ASP A 259 -0.99 5.02 30.70
N TYR A 260 0.02 4.48 31.38
CA TYR A 260 1.37 4.28 30.84
C TYR A 260 1.41 3.31 29.64
N SER A 261 0.49 2.34 29.58
CA SER A 261 0.39 1.44 28.42
C SER A 261 -0.02 2.22 27.18
N LYS A 262 -0.99 3.13 27.31
CA LYS A 262 -1.50 3.96 26.21
C LYS A 262 -0.54 5.03 25.72
N THR A 263 0.55 5.27 26.45
CA THR A 263 1.51 6.34 26.14
C THR A 263 2.88 5.81 25.76
N THR A 264 3.34 4.70 26.36
CA THR A 264 4.71 4.18 26.16
C THR A 264 4.77 2.66 25.98
N GLY A 265 3.61 1.98 25.89
CA GLY A 265 3.53 0.52 25.83
C GLY A 265 4.07 -0.19 27.07
N ASN A 266 4.26 0.54 28.19
CA ASN A 266 4.80 0.03 29.45
C ASN A 266 6.11 -0.79 29.32
N SER A 267 6.94 -0.47 28.33
CA SER A 267 8.14 -1.25 27.98
C SER A 267 9.41 -0.88 28.79
N GLY A 268 9.27 -0.04 29.81
CA GLY A 268 10.36 0.36 30.71
C GLY A 268 11.26 1.46 30.12
N ASN A 269 12.49 1.55 30.65
CA ASN A 269 13.44 2.59 30.24
C ASN A 269 14.05 2.29 28.87
N CYS A 270 14.40 3.34 28.13
CA CYS A 270 15.22 3.20 26.93
C CYS A 270 16.65 2.77 27.31
N ILE A 271 17.09 1.63 26.77
CA ILE A 271 18.40 1.01 27.03
C ILE A 271 19.39 1.18 25.89
N ALA A 272 18.90 1.45 24.68
CA ALA A 272 19.72 1.77 23.53
C ALA A 272 18.97 2.72 22.60
N CYS A 273 19.68 3.68 22.00
CA CYS A 273 19.09 4.60 21.06
C CYS A 273 20.13 5.13 20.07
N ALA A 274 19.69 5.49 18.86
CA ALA A 274 20.54 6.05 17.81
C ALA A 274 19.78 7.04 16.94
N ILE A 275 20.46 8.09 16.48
CA ILE A 275 19.89 9.02 15.50
C ILE A 275 19.86 8.35 14.13
N ILE A 276 18.71 8.45 13.46
CA ILE A 276 18.47 7.93 12.13
C ILE A 276 19.03 8.94 11.13
N GLY A 277 20.08 8.56 10.40
CA GLY A 277 20.77 9.42 9.46
C GLY A 277 20.93 8.78 8.09
N VAL A 278 21.29 9.60 7.11
CA VAL A 278 21.67 9.13 5.77
C VAL A 278 23.15 8.72 5.80
N ALA A 279 23.45 7.53 5.30
CA ALA A 279 24.81 7.01 5.20
C ALA A 279 25.09 6.45 3.80
N ARG A 280 26.37 6.30 3.44
CA ARG A 280 26.76 5.63 2.19
C ARG A 280 26.68 4.13 2.34
N GLU A 281 26.36 3.46 1.25
CA GLU A 281 26.11 2.01 1.20
C GLU A 281 27.27 1.15 1.73
N GLU A 282 28.49 1.59 1.43
CA GLU A 282 29.74 0.96 1.86
C GLU A 282 29.95 0.90 3.40
N TYR A 283 29.17 1.64 4.20
CA TYR A 283 29.25 1.64 5.67
C TYR A 283 28.13 0.82 6.35
N PHE A 284 27.34 0.06 5.58
CA PHE A 284 26.23 -0.75 6.09
C PHE A 284 26.63 -2.16 6.56
N ALA A 285 27.90 -2.56 6.55
CA ALA A 285 28.23 -3.81 7.25
C ALA A 285 28.00 -3.63 8.77
N GLU A 286 27.19 -4.51 9.37
CA GLU A 286 27.02 -4.66 10.84
C GLU A 286 26.12 -3.62 11.58
N ARG A 287 25.25 -2.88 10.89
CA ARG A 287 24.33 -1.91 11.52
C ARG A 287 22.84 -2.19 11.20
N LEU A 288 21.95 -1.44 11.85
CA LEU A 288 20.56 -1.34 11.43
C LEU A 288 20.45 -0.42 10.22
N HIS A 289 19.82 -0.88 9.15
CA HIS A 289 19.56 -0.14 7.92
C HIS A 289 18.08 0.09 7.74
N LEU A 290 17.78 1.28 7.25
CA LEU A 290 16.43 1.70 6.93
C LEU A 290 16.42 2.00 5.44
N THR A 291 15.67 1.21 4.69
CA THR A 291 15.50 1.37 3.25
C THR A 291 14.02 1.61 2.97
N THR A 292 13.72 2.54 2.08
CA THR A 292 12.41 2.52 1.44
C THR A 292 12.36 1.33 0.50
N ASP A 293 11.16 0.78 0.33
CA ASP A 293 10.96 -0.20 -0.69
C ASP A 293 11.22 0.43 -2.09
N GLU A 294 12.44 0.29 -2.65
CA GLU A 294 12.74 0.52 -4.08
C GLU A 294 12.19 -0.58 -5.01
#